data_AF-A0A955Y0X8-F1
#
_entry.id   AF-A0A955Y0X8-F1
#
_cell.length_a   1.000
_cell.length_b   1.000
_cell.length_c   1.000
_cell.angle_alpha   90.00
_cell.angle_beta   90.00
_cell.angle_gamma   90.00
#
_symmetry.space_group_name_H-M   'P 1'
#
loop_
_entity.id
_entity.type
_entity.pdbx_description
1 polymer ?
#
loop_
_entity_poly.entity_id
_entity_poly.type
_entity_poly.pdbx_seq_one_letter_code
_entity_poly.pdbx_strand_id
1 'polypeptide(L)'
;EVRLQRPHGGVDALLTPPEAPGLVATTVVDGRFTRLSLRPLRQRLRWANPSAVDLTVPLAGLDALVELDASELELDALDLSGLPALERLEAEENQLKRLDLSANRALKTVNVAANDLMVLDLRGLPELWFVDASGNELTGLLVRDPHKLKVLRASRNQLMVLDLGTGPELTELNVSRNALVSLALNAPRLRHLDVQDNQLTELPLAGLPALRTLATGRNRLASLNLAAAPELRSLAASHNYLDALDLTPLRALERAKVARNQLTSLVLGPSPALERLDCHANRLETLELGDVATLQRLHCGGNRLSALDTSGATALCELRASHNQLRSLDLSPNKHLARVEVRHNPLETLVIGESPTLAHLEVDPGPAIHATEVQRRRLAALRDRPAEKDPAKMDRFELHRFAAVYDEPDREAVLHGIVVDTDRCALGTAVMVYWMSSPHYYLRFDERTEVPAYALLGWDLLEAIEERVRDGAYTHDDVFFDPRNDQQTVDVVGRDWTRYGMDPRGRQPPAFMTHARGLPPTER
;
A
#
# COMPACT_ATOMS: atom_id res chain seq x y z
N GLU A 1 11.72 35.03 51.46
CA GLU A 1 11.79 33.77 52.24
C GLU A 1 10.39 33.33 52.62
N VAL A 2 9.83 32.31 51.95
CA VAL A 2 8.72 31.51 52.49
C VAL A 2 9.01 30.07 52.09
N ARG A 3 9.38 29.27 53.10
CA ARG A 3 9.67 27.84 53.00
C ARG A 3 8.39 27.10 52.62
N LEU A 4 8.38 26.43 51.47
CA LEU A 4 7.38 25.40 51.18
C LEU A 4 7.77 24.13 51.95
N GLN A 5 7.08 23.92 53.08
CA GLN A 5 7.06 22.63 53.76
C GLN A 5 6.50 21.57 52.79
N ARG A 6 7.13 20.39 52.83
CA ARG A 6 6.58 19.16 52.24
C ARG A 6 5.11 19.01 52.65
N PRO A 7 4.15 18.90 51.72
CA PRO A 7 2.87 18.33 52.05
C PRO A 7 3.05 16.81 52.14
N HIS A 8 2.80 16.27 53.33
CA HIS A 8 2.42 14.87 53.46
C HIS A 8 1.11 14.67 52.68
N GLY A 9 1.19 13.94 51.57
CA GLY A 9 0.06 13.70 50.67
C GLY A 9 0.59 13.19 49.34
N GLY A 10 1.08 11.96 49.32
CA GLY A 10 1.44 11.27 48.08
C GLY A 10 0.19 10.87 47.30
N VAL A 11 0.34 10.78 45.98
CA VAL A 11 -0.42 9.97 45.00
C VAL A 11 -1.95 10.18 44.90
N ASP A 12 -2.65 10.50 45.98
CA ASP A 12 -4.11 10.57 46.01
C ASP A 12 -4.69 11.77 45.25
N ALA A 13 -4.02 12.92 45.20
CA ALA A 13 -4.63 14.13 44.63
C ALA A 13 -4.81 14.12 43.09
N LEU A 14 -4.13 13.21 42.38
CA LEU A 14 -4.31 12.99 40.93
C LEU A 14 -5.06 11.69 40.60
N LEU A 15 -5.30 10.83 41.60
CA LEU A 15 -5.85 9.48 41.44
C LEU A 15 -7.08 9.19 42.30
N THR A 16 -7.57 10.12 43.13
CA THR A 16 -8.88 9.97 43.80
C THR A 16 -10.03 10.32 42.84
N PRO A 17 -10.99 9.41 42.59
CA PRO A 17 -12.26 9.78 41.96
C PRO A 17 -13.09 10.56 43.01
N PRO A 18 -13.64 11.76 42.74
CA PRO A 18 -14.28 12.17 41.48
C PRO A 18 -13.87 13.57 40.95
N GLU A 19 -12.62 14.02 41.12
CA GLU A 19 -12.22 15.38 40.67
C GLU A 19 -11.05 15.45 39.66
N ALA A 20 -10.60 14.30 39.10
CA ALA A 20 -9.69 14.29 37.95
C ALA A 20 -10.40 13.73 36.68
N PRO A 21 -11.27 14.52 36.00
CA PRO A 21 -11.98 14.06 34.82
C PRO A 21 -11.00 13.99 33.63
N GLY A 22 -10.46 12.82 33.31
CA GLY A 22 -9.69 12.63 32.07
C GLY A 22 -8.61 11.54 32.05
N LEU A 23 -8.27 10.91 33.18
CA LEU A 23 -7.42 9.71 33.17
C LEU A 23 -8.32 8.48 33.06
N VAL A 24 -8.25 7.75 31.94
CA VAL A 24 -8.97 6.49 31.79
C VAL A 24 -8.02 5.36 32.18
N ALA A 25 -8.06 4.98 33.44
CA ALA A 25 -7.55 3.70 33.87
C ALA A 25 -8.42 2.60 33.24
N THR A 26 -7.90 1.90 32.24
CA THR A 26 -8.68 0.88 31.53
C THR A 26 -8.75 -0.43 32.31
N THR A 27 -7.85 -0.67 33.27
CA THR A 27 -7.87 -1.91 34.09
C THR A 27 -7.07 -1.77 35.39
N VAL A 28 -7.66 -2.17 36.51
CA VAL A 28 -7.02 -2.23 37.84
C VAL A 28 -7.03 -3.69 38.31
N VAL A 29 -5.87 -4.21 38.69
CA VAL A 29 -5.71 -5.57 39.26
C VAL A 29 -5.04 -5.40 40.63
N ASP A 30 -5.64 -5.98 41.68
CA ASP A 30 -5.16 -5.89 43.07
C ASP A 30 -4.89 -4.44 43.55
N GLY A 31 -5.70 -3.48 43.07
CA GLY A 31 -5.57 -2.07 43.42
C GLY A 31 -4.43 -1.33 42.70
N ARG A 32 -3.77 -1.96 41.71
CA ARG A 32 -2.72 -1.33 40.88
C ARG A 32 -3.17 -1.19 39.43
N PHE A 33 -2.81 -0.07 38.80
CA PHE A 33 -3.07 0.15 37.38
C PHE A 33 -2.17 -0.74 36.53
N THR A 34 -2.78 -1.52 35.64
CA THR A 34 -2.05 -2.39 34.70
C THR A 34 -2.05 -1.81 33.28
N ARG A 35 -3.03 -0.98 32.96
CA ARG A 35 -3.15 -0.28 31.67
C ARG A 35 -3.58 1.17 31.88
N LEU A 36 -2.91 2.08 31.19
CA LEU A 36 -3.14 3.51 31.31
C LEU A 36 -3.13 4.16 29.92
N SER A 37 -4.22 4.83 29.55
CA SER A 37 -4.25 5.71 28.38
C SER A 37 -4.38 7.16 28.83
N LEU A 38 -3.45 7.97 28.34
CA LEU A 38 -3.36 9.41 28.59
C LEU A 38 -4.04 10.22 27.47
N ARG A 39 -4.46 9.58 26.36
CA ARG A 39 -5.15 10.23 25.23
C ARG A 39 -6.29 11.20 25.62
N PRO A 40 -7.16 10.89 26.60
CA PRO A 40 -8.25 11.80 26.94
C PRO A 40 -7.76 13.12 27.58
N LEU A 41 -6.49 13.20 28.01
CA LEU A 41 -5.87 14.45 28.47
C LEU A 41 -5.52 15.41 27.33
N ARG A 42 -5.46 14.95 26.08
CA ARG A 42 -5.05 15.75 24.90
C ARG A 42 -5.76 17.10 24.82
N GLN A 43 -7.09 17.13 24.95
CA GLN A 43 -7.86 18.38 24.87
C GLN A 43 -7.52 19.34 26.00
N ARG A 44 -7.30 18.81 27.22
CA ARG A 44 -6.97 19.61 28.40
C ARG A 44 -5.55 20.18 28.33
N LEU A 45 -4.61 19.41 27.79
CA LEU A 45 -3.22 19.85 27.60
C LEU A 45 -3.12 20.99 26.59
N ARG A 46 -3.89 20.92 25.50
CA ARG A 46 -3.99 22.01 24.50
C ARG A 46 -4.49 23.34 25.08
N TRP A 47 -5.43 23.30 26.04
CA TRP A 47 -5.93 24.52 26.68
C TRP A 47 -5.02 25.05 27.79
N ALA A 48 -4.21 24.19 28.40
CA ALA A 48 -3.42 24.56 29.58
C ALA A 48 -2.16 25.38 29.23
N ASN A 49 -1.45 25.08 28.14
CA ASN A 49 -0.28 25.86 27.75
C ASN A 49 0.21 25.55 26.29
N PRO A 50 0.03 26.45 25.31
CA PRO A 50 0.40 26.19 23.92
C PRO A 50 1.91 26.13 23.61
N SER A 51 2.79 26.36 24.60
CA SER A 51 4.22 26.63 24.32
C SER A 51 5.22 26.01 25.30
N ALA A 52 4.77 25.27 26.31
CA ALA A 52 5.66 24.54 27.21
C ALA A 52 4.85 23.50 27.97
N VAL A 53 5.01 22.22 27.61
CA VAL A 53 4.49 21.15 28.43
C VAL A 53 5.55 20.06 28.56
N ASP A 54 6.51 20.34 29.44
CA ASP A 54 7.30 19.31 30.13
C ASP A 54 6.32 18.47 30.95
N LEU A 55 5.67 17.52 30.28
CA LEU A 55 4.71 16.59 30.86
C LEU A 55 5.49 15.48 31.55
N THR A 56 6.20 15.83 32.62
CA THR A 56 6.55 14.84 33.63
C THR A 56 5.27 14.40 34.32
N VAL A 57 4.49 13.52 33.67
CA VAL A 57 3.48 12.73 34.37
C VAL A 57 4.28 11.97 35.42
N PRO A 58 4.06 12.20 36.72
CA PRO A 58 4.78 11.46 37.73
C PRO A 58 4.30 10.01 37.68
N LEU A 59 5.01 9.16 36.94
CA LEU A 59 4.74 7.72 36.81
C LEU A 59 5.30 6.93 38.01
N ALA A 60 5.85 7.63 39.01
CA ALA A 60 6.33 7.03 40.26
C ALA A 60 5.17 6.35 41.01
N GLY A 61 5.32 5.04 41.28
CA GLY A 61 4.30 4.22 41.94
C GLY A 61 3.45 3.38 40.99
N LEU A 62 3.67 3.47 39.67
CA LEU A 62 3.03 2.63 38.65
C LEU A 62 3.93 1.44 38.24
N ASP A 63 4.64 0.86 39.21
CA ASP A 63 5.60 -0.23 39.02
C ASP A 63 4.99 -1.49 38.37
N ALA A 64 3.68 -1.67 38.51
CA ALA A 64 2.90 -2.76 37.93
C ALA A 64 2.26 -2.45 36.56
N LEU A 65 2.51 -1.26 35.99
CA LEU A 65 1.92 -0.88 34.71
C LEU A 65 2.52 -1.72 33.57
N VAL A 66 1.65 -2.38 32.81
CA VAL A 66 2.00 -3.27 31.71
C VAL A 66 1.82 -2.58 30.36
N GLU A 67 0.84 -1.67 30.25
CA GLU A 67 0.58 -0.93 29.01
C GLU A 67 0.42 0.57 29.27
N LEU A 68 1.10 1.37 28.47
CA LEU A 68 1.02 2.82 28.46
C LEU A 68 0.72 3.32 27.05
N ASP A 69 -0.33 4.11 26.92
CA ASP A 69 -0.68 4.86 25.72
C ASP A 69 -0.58 6.36 26.01
N ALA A 70 0.46 6.97 25.49
CA ALA A 70 0.83 8.38 25.62
C ALA A 70 0.85 9.08 24.25
N SER A 71 0.10 8.56 23.28
CA SER A 71 0.13 9.01 21.89
C SER A 71 -0.67 10.30 21.67
N GLU A 72 -0.27 11.09 20.67
CA GLU A 72 -0.97 12.30 20.22
C GLU A 72 -1.10 13.40 21.29
N LEU A 73 -0.12 13.51 22.18
CA LEU A 73 -0.15 14.42 23.35
C LEU A 73 0.75 15.65 23.20
N GLU A 74 1.48 15.76 22.08
CA GLU A 74 2.44 16.85 21.83
C GLU A 74 3.59 16.87 22.88
N LEU A 75 3.97 15.70 23.40
CA LEU A 75 5.04 15.53 24.41
C LEU A 75 6.43 15.83 23.84
N ASP A 76 7.25 16.61 24.53
CA ASP A 76 8.66 16.81 24.21
C ASP A 76 9.61 15.86 24.97
N ALA A 77 9.15 15.34 26.12
CA ALA A 77 9.82 14.35 26.95
C ALA A 77 8.84 13.30 27.52
N LEU A 78 9.35 12.10 27.79
CA LEU A 78 8.63 11.01 28.43
C LEU A 78 9.58 10.20 29.33
N ASP A 79 9.36 10.24 30.64
CA ASP A 79 10.15 9.49 31.62
C ASP A 79 9.50 8.13 31.93
N LEU A 80 10.14 7.05 31.48
CA LEU A 80 9.68 5.67 31.68
C LEU A 80 10.45 4.91 32.77
N SER A 81 11.37 5.58 33.49
CA SER A 81 12.28 4.95 34.44
C SER A 81 11.57 4.24 35.60
N GLY A 82 10.35 4.68 35.94
CA GLY A 82 9.50 4.10 36.98
C GLY A 82 8.61 2.92 36.54
N LEU A 83 8.71 2.46 35.29
CA LEU A 83 7.80 1.47 34.70
C LEU A 83 8.50 0.14 34.31
N PRO A 84 9.09 -0.61 35.25
CA PRO A 84 9.87 -1.80 34.95
C PRO A 84 9.06 -2.97 34.38
N ALA A 85 7.75 -3.02 34.65
CA ALA A 85 6.83 -4.06 34.16
C ALA A 85 6.22 -3.75 32.78
N LEU A 86 6.58 -2.62 32.16
CA LEU A 86 5.96 -2.17 30.92
C LEU A 86 6.26 -3.13 29.76
N GLU A 87 5.21 -3.69 29.17
CA GLU A 87 5.29 -4.60 28.03
C GLU A 87 4.87 -3.93 26.72
N ARG A 88 3.99 -2.93 26.78
CA ARG A 88 3.47 -2.20 25.60
C ARG A 88 3.55 -0.70 25.81
N LEU A 89 4.23 -0.03 24.89
CA LEU A 89 4.33 1.42 24.82
C LEU A 89 3.78 1.90 23.48
N GLU A 90 2.76 2.76 23.54
CA GLU A 90 2.30 3.60 22.43
C GLU A 90 2.61 5.06 22.81
N ALA A 91 3.43 5.73 22.00
CA ALA A 91 3.90 7.10 22.22
C ALA A 91 4.09 7.85 20.88
N GLU A 92 3.36 7.43 19.85
CA GLU A 92 3.39 8.02 18.52
C GLU A 92 2.74 9.41 18.45
N GLU A 93 3.06 10.16 17.41
CA GLU A 93 2.53 11.52 17.16
C GLU A 93 2.78 12.49 18.33
N ASN A 94 4.04 12.54 18.77
CA ASN A 94 4.53 13.47 19.80
C ASN A 94 5.72 14.28 19.22
N GLN A 95 6.44 15.00 20.08
CA GLN A 95 7.61 15.82 19.75
C GLN A 95 8.86 15.32 20.49
N LEU A 96 8.90 14.01 20.79
CA LEU A 96 9.96 13.42 21.60
C LEU A 96 11.29 13.48 20.84
N LYS A 97 12.28 14.15 21.43
CA LYS A 97 13.65 14.21 20.87
C LYS A 97 14.54 13.10 21.37
N ARG A 98 14.20 12.54 22.53
CA ARG A 98 14.90 11.45 23.21
C ARG A 98 13.90 10.56 23.92
N LEU A 99 14.24 9.29 24.03
CA LEU A 99 13.49 8.31 24.80
C LEU A 99 14.47 7.30 25.39
N ASP A 100 14.46 7.15 26.71
CA ASP A 100 15.25 6.14 27.42
C ASP A 100 14.36 4.93 27.74
N LEU A 101 14.71 3.77 27.18
CA LEU A 101 14.01 2.50 27.37
C LEU A 101 14.80 1.53 28.28
N SER A 102 15.93 1.97 28.84
CA SER A 102 16.86 1.07 29.55
C SER A 102 16.26 0.40 30.79
N ALA A 103 15.26 1.03 31.42
CA ALA A 103 14.53 0.49 32.57
C ALA A 103 13.42 -0.51 32.19
N ASN A 104 12.97 -0.52 30.92
CA ASN A 104 11.73 -1.18 30.50
C ASN A 104 12.01 -2.51 29.80
N ARG A 105 12.77 -3.40 30.45
CA ARG A 105 13.26 -4.66 29.85
C ARG A 105 12.17 -5.68 29.50
N ALA A 106 10.95 -5.49 30.02
CA ALA A 106 9.78 -6.32 29.73
C ALA A 106 9.09 -5.94 28.41
N LEU A 107 9.52 -4.85 27.74
CA LEU A 107 8.89 -4.36 26.51
C LEU A 107 8.86 -5.43 25.41
N LYS A 108 7.65 -5.68 24.93
CA LYS A 108 7.28 -6.57 23.83
C LYS A 108 6.95 -5.77 22.57
N THR A 109 6.28 -4.63 22.74
CA THR A 109 5.89 -3.74 21.64
C THR A 109 6.22 -2.29 21.96
N VAL A 110 6.85 -1.60 21.01
CA VAL A 110 7.16 -0.17 21.11
C VAL A 110 6.69 0.52 19.84
N ASN A 111 5.82 1.51 19.98
CA ASN A 111 5.43 2.42 18.92
C ASN A 111 5.79 3.85 19.33
N VAL A 112 6.74 4.43 18.60
CA VAL A 112 7.28 5.78 18.80
C VAL A 112 7.31 6.52 17.46
N ALA A 113 6.44 6.14 16.53
CA ALA A 113 6.37 6.75 15.21
C ALA A 113 5.98 8.23 15.29
N ALA A 114 6.28 9.01 14.25
CA ALA A 114 5.93 10.44 14.15
C ALA A 114 6.37 11.24 15.39
N ASN A 115 7.69 11.30 15.60
CA ASN A 115 8.36 12.03 16.69
C ASN A 115 9.63 12.69 16.12
N ASP A 116 10.46 13.29 16.98
CA ASP A 116 11.72 13.96 16.59
C ASP A 116 12.96 13.20 17.10
N LEU A 117 12.86 11.87 17.27
CA LEU A 117 13.95 11.08 17.85
C LEU A 117 15.16 11.04 16.91
N MET A 118 16.33 11.38 17.42
CA MET A 118 17.59 11.30 16.68
C MET A 118 18.30 9.95 16.81
N VAL A 119 18.14 9.30 17.97
CA VAL A 119 18.71 7.99 18.28
C VAL A 119 17.69 7.19 19.07
N LEU A 120 17.52 5.92 18.72
CA LEU A 120 16.72 4.96 19.48
C LEU A 120 17.58 3.75 19.84
N ASP A 121 17.76 3.53 21.13
CA ASP A 121 18.51 2.39 21.65
C ASP A 121 17.56 1.27 22.07
N LEU A 122 17.60 0.16 21.33
CA LEU A 122 16.79 -1.03 21.58
C LEU A 122 17.63 -2.16 22.19
N ARG A 123 18.91 -1.90 22.48
CA ARG A 123 19.79 -2.90 23.09
C ARG A 123 19.31 -3.18 24.51
N GLY A 124 19.28 -4.46 24.89
CA GLY A 124 18.86 -4.87 26.23
C GLY A 124 17.35 -5.03 26.42
N LEU A 125 16.56 -5.01 25.33
CA LEU A 125 15.12 -5.31 25.31
C LEU A 125 14.87 -6.74 24.73
N PRO A 126 15.04 -7.81 25.51
CA PRO A 126 15.06 -9.19 25.00
C PRO A 126 13.69 -9.74 24.56
N GLU A 127 12.59 -9.11 25.00
CA GLU A 127 11.22 -9.55 24.74
C GLU A 127 10.59 -8.88 23.50
N LEU A 128 11.30 -7.94 22.89
CA LEU A 128 10.79 -7.08 21.84
C LEU A 128 10.50 -7.87 20.57
N TRP A 129 9.23 -7.89 20.15
CA TRP A 129 8.80 -8.54 18.91
C TRP A 129 8.24 -7.57 17.87
N PHE A 130 7.83 -6.37 18.28
CA PHE A 130 7.31 -5.32 17.40
C PHE A 130 7.93 -3.97 17.75
N VAL A 131 8.42 -3.26 16.72
CA VAL A 131 8.85 -1.87 16.82
C VAL A 131 8.35 -1.08 15.63
N ASP A 132 7.71 0.07 15.90
CA ASP A 132 7.52 1.14 14.93
C ASP A 132 8.19 2.42 15.42
N ALA A 133 9.20 2.88 14.68
CA ALA A 133 9.94 4.11 14.89
C ALA A 133 9.93 4.96 13.60
N SER A 134 8.92 4.78 12.75
CA SER A 134 8.81 5.48 11.48
C SER A 134 8.53 6.98 11.65
N GLY A 135 9.01 7.83 10.73
CA GLY A 135 8.72 9.27 10.77
C GLY A 135 9.41 9.96 11.95
N ASN A 136 10.71 9.71 12.11
CA ASN A 136 11.56 10.36 13.10
C ASN A 136 12.77 11.00 12.40
N GLU A 137 13.73 11.51 13.17
CA GLU A 137 15.01 12.02 12.67
C GLU A 137 16.17 11.03 12.93
N LEU A 138 15.87 9.72 12.95
CA LEU A 138 16.84 8.73 13.42
C LEU A 138 18.07 8.70 12.49
N THR A 139 19.21 9.03 13.06
CA THR A 139 20.55 8.80 12.47
C THR A 139 21.18 7.53 13.01
N GLY A 140 20.72 7.06 14.18
CA GLY A 140 21.15 5.81 14.80
C GLY A 140 19.98 5.00 15.36
N LEU A 141 19.82 3.78 14.86
CA LEU A 141 18.92 2.77 15.43
C LEU A 141 19.77 1.62 15.95
N LEU A 142 19.96 1.57 17.27
CA LEU A 142 20.88 0.62 17.90
C LEU A 142 20.12 -0.66 18.24
N VAL A 143 20.32 -1.69 17.43
CA VAL A 143 19.76 -3.03 17.66
C VAL A 143 20.92 -4.01 17.81
N ARG A 144 20.82 -4.95 18.75
CA ARG A 144 21.76 -6.05 18.86
C ARG A 144 21.00 -7.35 19.09
N ASP A 145 21.27 -8.34 18.23
CA ASP A 145 20.77 -9.71 18.33
C ASP A 145 19.25 -9.77 18.58
N PRO A 146 18.41 -9.31 17.64
CA PRO A 146 16.97 -9.15 17.84
C PRO A 146 16.22 -10.50 17.75
N HIS A 147 16.54 -11.44 18.66
CA HIS A 147 16.13 -12.84 18.59
C HIS A 147 14.62 -13.08 18.57
N LYS A 148 13.81 -12.16 19.12
CA LYS A 148 12.35 -12.24 19.11
C LYS A 148 11.67 -11.24 18.17
N LEU A 149 12.44 -10.34 17.55
CA LEU A 149 11.90 -9.27 16.71
C LEU A 149 11.28 -9.86 15.44
N LYS A 150 9.99 -9.63 15.25
CA LYS A 150 9.22 -10.09 14.10
C LYS A 150 8.94 -8.97 13.10
N VAL A 151 8.75 -7.76 13.62
CA VAL A 151 8.42 -6.57 12.82
C VAL A 151 9.28 -5.41 13.27
N LEU A 152 10.01 -4.82 12.32
CA LEU A 152 10.74 -3.58 12.52
C LEU A 152 10.37 -2.58 11.43
N ARG A 153 9.77 -1.47 11.84
CA ARG A 153 9.46 -0.33 10.97
C ARG A 153 10.26 0.88 11.44
N ALA A 154 11.08 1.43 10.55
CA ALA A 154 11.87 2.63 10.78
C ALA A 154 11.89 3.48 9.50
N SER A 155 10.78 3.50 8.76
CA SER A 155 10.66 4.26 7.51
C SER A 155 10.67 5.77 7.76
N ARG A 156 11.04 6.59 6.76
CA ARG A 156 11.06 8.06 6.88
C ARG A 156 11.94 8.52 8.06
N ASN A 157 13.23 8.21 7.96
CA ASN A 157 14.27 8.56 8.93
C ASN A 157 15.53 9.02 8.18
N GLN A 158 16.67 9.15 8.88
CA GLN A 158 17.95 9.60 8.32
C GLN A 158 19.06 8.54 8.47
N LEU A 159 18.69 7.25 8.54
CA LEU A 159 19.65 6.16 8.73
C LEU A 159 20.55 6.01 7.51
N MET A 160 21.86 6.03 7.71
CA MET A 160 22.85 5.78 6.64
C MET A 160 23.33 4.33 6.59
N VAL A 161 23.31 3.65 7.73
CA VAL A 161 23.69 2.25 7.87
C VAL A 161 22.71 1.58 8.82
N LEU A 162 22.32 0.35 8.51
CA LEU A 162 21.63 -0.53 9.44
C LEU A 162 22.25 -1.91 9.37
N ASP A 163 22.72 -2.37 10.53
CA ASP A 163 23.21 -3.73 10.72
C ASP A 163 22.37 -4.39 11.80
N LEU A 164 21.58 -5.39 11.40
CA LEU A 164 20.76 -6.19 12.31
C LEU A 164 21.44 -7.52 12.66
N GLY A 165 22.59 -7.84 12.04
CA GLY A 165 23.23 -9.14 12.12
C GLY A 165 22.28 -10.25 11.69
N THR A 166 21.92 -11.12 12.64
CA THR A 166 20.96 -12.21 12.41
C THR A 166 19.62 -11.92 13.09
N GLY A 167 18.57 -11.81 12.29
CA GLY A 167 17.17 -11.66 12.72
C GLY A 167 16.37 -12.94 12.47
N PRO A 168 16.48 -13.98 13.31
CA PRO A 168 15.94 -15.31 13.01
C PRO A 168 14.42 -15.35 12.93
N GLU A 169 13.73 -14.47 13.66
CA GLU A 169 12.27 -14.38 13.73
C GLU A 169 11.69 -13.23 12.90
N LEU A 170 12.54 -12.42 12.24
CA LEU A 170 12.10 -11.24 11.53
C LEU A 170 11.28 -11.64 10.30
N THR A 171 10.05 -11.13 10.21
CA THR A 171 9.09 -11.41 9.14
C THR A 171 8.81 -10.18 8.26
N GLU A 172 8.95 -8.99 8.83
CA GLU A 172 8.75 -7.70 8.17
C GLU A 172 9.85 -6.72 8.58
N LEU A 173 10.49 -6.11 7.57
CA LEU A 173 11.43 -5.02 7.74
C LEU A 173 11.06 -3.89 6.77
N ASN A 174 10.72 -2.73 7.31
CA ASN A 174 10.52 -1.51 6.53
C ASN A 174 11.49 -0.42 6.98
N VAL A 175 12.45 -0.11 6.13
CA VAL A 175 13.44 0.95 6.30
C VAL A 175 13.44 1.90 5.09
N SER A 176 12.30 2.00 4.41
CA SER A 176 12.11 2.89 3.27
C SER A 176 12.27 4.36 3.65
N ARG A 177 12.62 5.21 2.67
CA ARG A 177 12.80 6.66 2.86
C ARG A 177 13.82 6.98 3.96
N ASN A 178 15.03 6.47 3.77
CA ASN A 178 16.20 6.71 4.61
C ASN A 178 17.38 7.17 3.72
N ALA A 179 18.59 7.17 4.26
CA ALA A 179 19.82 7.46 3.53
C ALA A 179 20.74 6.22 3.43
N LEU A 180 20.19 5.00 3.49
CA LEU A 180 20.97 3.77 3.61
C LEU A 180 21.86 3.58 2.39
N VAL A 181 23.18 3.45 2.62
CA VAL A 181 24.16 3.06 1.60
C VAL A 181 24.45 1.56 1.63
N SER A 182 24.20 0.91 2.76
CA SER A 182 24.36 -0.53 2.95
C SER A 182 23.33 -1.06 3.95
N LEU A 183 22.86 -2.29 3.71
CA LEU A 183 22.02 -3.04 4.63
C LEU A 183 22.63 -4.43 4.86
N ALA A 184 23.02 -4.73 6.09
CA ALA A 184 23.48 -6.06 6.48
C ALA A 184 22.37 -6.80 7.25
N LEU A 185 21.90 -7.92 6.67
CA LEU A 185 20.79 -8.68 7.24
C LEU A 185 20.87 -10.16 6.87
N ASN A 186 20.80 -11.03 7.87
CA ASN A 186 20.50 -12.45 7.72
C ASN A 186 19.18 -12.76 8.44
N ALA A 187 18.09 -12.95 7.69
CA ALA A 187 16.75 -13.12 8.24
C ALA A 187 16.00 -14.21 7.46
N PRO A 188 16.17 -15.49 7.83
CA PRO A 188 15.66 -16.61 7.05
C PRO A 188 14.12 -16.71 6.99
N ARG A 189 13.41 -16.00 7.89
CA ARG A 189 11.94 -15.96 7.95
C ARG A 189 11.35 -14.68 7.36
N LEU A 190 12.18 -13.78 6.81
CA LEU A 190 11.72 -12.50 6.30
C LEU A 190 10.84 -12.69 5.07
N ARG A 191 9.62 -12.16 5.12
CA ARG A 191 8.64 -12.26 4.03
C ARG A 191 8.46 -10.93 3.30
N HIS A 192 8.61 -9.82 4.02
CA HIS A 192 8.40 -8.48 3.49
C HIS A 192 9.63 -7.61 3.78
N LEU A 193 10.29 -7.15 2.73
CA LEU A 193 11.42 -6.22 2.80
C LEU A 193 11.10 -4.97 1.98
N ASP A 194 11.05 -3.82 2.65
CA ASP A 194 10.95 -2.52 2.02
C ASP A 194 12.17 -1.64 2.34
N VAL A 195 12.95 -1.38 1.31
CA VAL A 195 14.15 -0.53 1.31
C VAL A 195 14.03 0.59 0.27
N GLN A 196 12.81 0.92 -0.19
CA GLN A 196 12.59 1.97 -1.18
C GLN A 196 13.14 3.33 -0.73
N ASP A 197 13.47 4.21 -1.68
CA ASP A 197 13.93 5.58 -1.40
C ASP A 197 15.13 5.58 -0.44
N ASN A 198 16.22 4.93 -0.85
CA ASN A 198 17.50 4.87 -0.14
C ASN A 198 18.66 5.14 -1.14
N GLN A 199 19.90 4.88 -0.74
CA GLN A 199 21.10 5.09 -1.56
C GLN A 199 21.86 3.78 -1.81
N LEU A 200 21.19 2.62 -1.74
CA LEU A 200 21.80 1.30 -1.88
C LEU A 200 22.36 1.12 -3.30
N THR A 201 23.62 0.70 -3.40
CA THR A 201 24.26 0.30 -4.66
C THR A 201 24.21 -1.22 -4.88
N GLU A 202 24.04 -1.97 -3.80
CA GLU A 202 23.89 -3.42 -3.78
C GLU A 202 22.87 -3.84 -2.72
N LEU A 203 22.24 -4.99 -2.93
CA LEU A 203 21.34 -5.62 -1.96
C LEU A 203 21.54 -7.14 -2.00
N PRO A 204 22.32 -7.73 -1.08
CA PRO A 204 22.51 -9.17 -1.04
C PRO A 204 21.26 -9.87 -0.49
N LEU A 205 20.74 -10.86 -1.22
CA LEU A 205 19.54 -11.63 -0.84
C LEU A 205 19.84 -13.03 -0.26
N ALA A 206 21.11 -13.43 -0.16
CA ALA A 206 21.51 -14.80 0.24
C ALA A 206 20.96 -15.26 1.60
N GLY A 207 20.70 -14.35 2.53
CA GLY A 207 20.12 -14.62 3.86
C GLY A 207 18.60 -14.52 3.94
N LEU A 208 17.89 -14.36 2.81
CA LEU A 208 16.45 -14.04 2.75
C LEU A 208 15.62 -15.05 1.91
N PRO A 209 15.75 -16.38 2.11
CA PRO A 209 15.13 -17.40 1.26
C PRO A 209 13.59 -17.39 1.25
N ALA A 210 12.95 -16.91 2.33
CA ALA A 210 11.49 -16.90 2.49
C ALA A 210 10.81 -15.62 1.97
N LEU A 211 11.55 -14.76 1.25
CA LEU A 211 11.08 -13.44 0.85
C LEU A 211 9.95 -13.55 -0.19
N ARG A 212 8.83 -12.87 0.07
CA ARG A 212 7.63 -12.87 -0.78
C ARG A 212 7.37 -11.51 -1.43
N THR A 213 7.76 -10.44 -0.75
CA THR A 213 7.63 -9.07 -1.24
C THR A 213 8.95 -8.35 -1.07
N LEU A 214 9.47 -7.81 -2.18
CA LEU A 214 10.70 -7.03 -2.20
C LEU A 214 10.43 -5.69 -2.87
N ALA A 215 10.61 -4.63 -2.10
CA ALA A 215 10.49 -3.25 -2.53
C ALA A 215 11.85 -2.57 -2.40
N THR A 216 12.50 -2.33 -3.54
CA THR A 216 13.86 -1.73 -3.63
C THR A 216 13.92 -0.55 -4.59
N GLY A 217 12.77 -0.06 -5.05
CA GLY A 217 12.71 1.06 -5.98
C GLY A 217 13.33 2.35 -5.43
N ARG A 218 13.76 3.25 -6.32
CA ARG A 218 14.42 4.52 -5.97
C ARG A 218 15.67 4.31 -5.11
N ASN A 219 16.57 3.46 -5.62
CA ASN A 219 17.91 3.25 -5.09
C ASN A 219 18.93 3.47 -6.22
N ARG A 220 20.18 3.01 -6.02
CA ARG A 220 21.26 3.11 -7.01
C ARG A 220 21.76 1.73 -7.43
N LEU A 221 20.89 0.71 -7.41
CA LEU A 221 21.27 -0.66 -7.74
C LEU A 221 21.67 -0.75 -9.22
N ALA A 222 22.89 -1.20 -9.49
CA ALA A 222 23.35 -1.53 -10.84
C ALA A 222 23.05 -2.99 -11.22
N SER A 223 22.88 -3.85 -10.22
CA SER A 223 22.50 -5.25 -10.40
C SER A 223 21.60 -5.73 -9.26
N LEU A 224 20.80 -6.76 -9.51
CA LEU A 224 19.94 -7.38 -8.52
C LEU A 224 19.87 -8.90 -8.79
N ASN A 225 20.54 -9.70 -7.96
CA ASN A 225 20.52 -11.15 -8.08
C ASN A 225 19.37 -11.74 -7.26
N LEU A 226 18.37 -12.29 -7.97
CA LEU A 226 17.13 -12.81 -7.39
C LEU A 226 17.18 -14.33 -7.10
N ALA A 227 18.29 -15.01 -7.42
CA ALA A 227 18.40 -16.47 -7.29
C ALA A 227 18.20 -16.98 -5.86
N ALA A 228 18.51 -16.16 -4.86
CA ALA A 228 18.36 -16.50 -3.44
C ALA A 228 16.95 -16.23 -2.87
N ALA A 229 16.01 -15.68 -3.66
CA ALA A 229 14.66 -15.36 -3.22
C ALA A 229 13.58 -16.05 -4.09
N PRO A 230 13.58 -17.39 -4.23
CA PRO A 230 12.72 -18.11 -5.16
C PRO A 230 11.22 -18.04 -4.82
N GLU A 231 10.85 -17.70 -3.57
CA GLU A 231 9.46 -17.56 -3.13
C GLU A 231 8.84 -16.18 -3.44
N LEU A 232 9.56 -15.30 -4.15
CA LEU A 232 9.11 -13.95 -4.42
C LEU A 232 7.84 -13.93 -5.27
N ARG A 233 6.83 -13.19 -4.80
CA ARG A 233 5.54 -12.99 -5.48
C ARG A 233 5.36 -11.58 -6.02
N SER A 234 5.99 -10.61 -5.37
CA SER A 234 5.91 -9.20 -5.76
C SER A 234 7.28 -8.54 -5.68
N LEU A 235 7.73 -8.01 -6.83
CA LEU A 235 8.97 -7.28 -6.99
C LEU A 235 8.68 -5.84 -7.43
N ALA A 236 9.20 -4.88 -6.66
CA ALA A 236 9.21 -3.46 -7.02
C ALA A 236 10.64 -2.91 -6.99
N ALA A 237 11.30 -2.89 -8.14
CA ALA A 237 12.68 -2.46 -8.34
C ALA A 237 12.82 -1.26 -9.31
N SER A 238 11.72 -0.53 -9.56
CA SER A 238 11.70 0.64 -10.44
C SER A 238 12.61 1.77 -9.97
N HIS A 239 13.08 2.65 -10.88
CA HIS A 239 13.97 3.76 -10.55
C HIS A 239 15.29 3.30 -9.90
N ASN A 240 16.03 2.47 -10.63
CA ASN A 240 17.40 2.05 -10.30
C ASN A 240 18.28 2.20 -11.54
N TYR A 241 19.46 1.60 -11.53
CA TYR A 241 20.39 1.59 -12.66
C TYR A 241 20.63 0.17 -13.18
N LEU A 242 19.62 -0.71 -13.10
CA LEU A 242 19.74 -2.10 -13.55
C LEU A 242 19.92 -2.16 -15.07
N ASP A 243 20.98 -2.84 -15.53
CA ASP A 243 21.25 -3.04 -16.97
C ASP A 243 20.66 -4.37 -17.49
N ALA A 244 20.51 -5.37 -16.64
CA ALA A 244 19.86 -6.63 -16.96
C ALA A 244 19.13 -7.19 -15.72
N LEU A 245 18.09 -7.98 -15.96
CA LEU A 245 17.36 -8.65 -14.90
C LEU A 245 16.87 -10.03 -15.34
N ASP A 246 17.15 -11.03 -14.51
CA ASP A 246 16.71 -12.40 -14.70
C ASP A 246 15.66 -12.78 -13.65
N LEU A 247 14.44 -13.04 -14.11
CA LEU A 247 13.29 -13.45 -13.30
C LEU A 247 13.05 -14.96 -13.35
N THR A 248 13.85 -15.73 -14.11
CA THR A 248 13.76 -17.19 -14.23
C THR A 248 13.68 -17.93 -12.87
N PRO A 249 14.38 -17.51 -11.81
CA PRO A 249 14.27 -18.16 -10.50
C PRO A 249 12.89 -18.04 -9.83
N LEU A 250 12.07 -17.07 -10.25
CA LEU A 250 10.89 -16.60 -9.52
C LEU A 250 9.58 -17.22 -10.04
N ARG A 251 9.44 -18.53 -9.90
CA ARG A 251 8.28 -19.27 -10.44
C ARG A 251 6.91 -18.88 -9.84
N ALA A 252 6.93 -18.25 -8.66
CA ALA A 252 5.73 -17.78 -7.96
C ALA A 252 5.47 -16.27 -8.17
N LEU A 253 6.22 -15.61 -9.08
CA LEU A 253 6.11 -14.17 -9.29
C LEU A 253 4.77 -13.82 -9.92
N GLU A 254 4.00 -12.99 -9.23
CA GLU A 254 2.70 -12.49 -9.67
C GLU A 254 2.82 -11.06 -10.25
N ARG A 255 3.79 -10.29 -9.74
CA ARG A 255 3.97 -8.86 -10.05
C ARG A 255 5.44 -8.50 -10.16
N ALA A 256 5.80 -7.86 -11.27
CA ALA A 256 7.12 -7.27 -11.48
C ALA A 256 6.99 -5.81 -11.93
N LYS A 257 7.52 -4.88 -11.11
CA LYS A 257 7.69 -3.46 -11.46
C LYS A 257 9.17 -3.13 -11.51
N VAL A 258 9.70 -2.97 -12.70
CA VAL A 258 11.13 -2.77 -13.01
C VAL A 258 11.34 -1.56 -13.93
N ALA A 259 10.36 -0.67 -13.96
CA ALA A 259 10.36 0.51 -14.80
C ALA A 259 11.45 1.53 -14.45
N ARG A 260 11.81 2.40 -15.41
CA ARG A 260 12.80 3.47 -15.21
C ARG A 260 14.13 2.92 -14.70
N ASN A 261 14.64 1.93 -15.41
CA ASN A 261 15.98 1.36 -15.24
C ASN A 261 16.77 1.59 -16.54
N GLN A 262 17.87 0.85 -16.71
CA GLN A 262 18.69 0.87 -17.92
C GLN A 262 18.62 -0.47 -18.66
N LEU A 263 17.57 -1.28 -18.43
CA LEU A 263 17.51 -2.67 -18.86
C LEU A 263 17.63 -2.79 -20.37
N THR A 264 18.67 -3.49 -20.83
CA THR A 264 18.80 -3.97 -22.21
C THR A 264 18.35 -5.42 -22.36
N SER A 265 18.25 -6.16 -21.25
CA SER A 265 17.76 -7.53 -21.20
C SER A 265 16.85 -7.74 -19.99
N LEU A 266 15.68 -8.34 -20.24
CA LEU A 266 14.75 -8.80 -19.21
C LEU A 266 14.33 -10.23 -19.56
N VAL A 267 14.74 -11.18 -18.73
CA VAL A 267 14.43 -12.60 -18.92
C VAL A 267 13.32 -12.98 -17.96
N LEU A 268 12.17 -13.40 -18.47
CA LEU A 268 11.03 -13.80 -17.63
C LEU A 268 11.11 -15.27 -17.18
N GLY A 269 11.72 -16.14 -18.00
CA GLY A 269 11.67 -17.60 -17.80
C GLY A 269 10.23 -18.14 -17.75
N PRO A 270 10.00 -19.35 -17.22
CA PRO A 270 8.66 -19.85 -16.99
C PRO A 270 7.99 -19.07 -15.85
N SER A 271 7.04 -18.19 -16.21
CA SER A 271 6.34 -17.27 -15.31
C SER A 271 4.83 -17.57 -15.27
N PRO A 272 4.39 -18.75 -14.78
CA PRO A 272 3.00 -19.21 -14.89
C PRO A 272 2.01 -18.40 -14.04
N ALA A 273 2.50 -17.68 -13.03
CA ALA A 273 1.67 -16.88 -12.12
C ALA A 273 1.71 -15.37 -12.43
N LEU A 274 2.48 -14.93 -13.42
CA LEU A 274 2.73 -13.50 -13.64
C LEU A 274 1.50 -12.81 -14.21
N GLU A 275 0.88 -11.94 -13.41
CA GLU A 275 -0.32 -11.18 -13.78
C GLU A 275 0.01 -9.78 -14.29
N ARG A 276 1.12 -9.19 -13.80
CA ARG A 276 1.50 -7.80 -14.08
C ARG A 276 2.98 -7.66 -14.32
N LEU A 277 3.31 -7.07 -15.46
CA LEU A 277 4.67 -6.67 -15.80
C LEU A 277 4.69 -5.20 -16.17
N ASP A 278 5.43 -4.41 -15.39
CA ASP A 278 5.78 -3.04 -15.71
C ASP A 278 7.29 -2.92 -15.90
N CYS A 279 7.71 -2.80 -17.16
CA CYS A 279 9.07 -2.57 -17.59
C CYS A 279 9.21 -1.27 -18.40
N HIS A 280 8.31 -0.30 -18.21
CA HIS A 280 8.34 0.96 -18.97
C HIS A 280 9.61 1.77 -18.74
N ALA A 281 9.96 2.64 -19.69
CA ALA A 281 11.14 3.52 -19.62
C ALA A 281 12.44 2.74 -19.34
N ASN A 282 12.78 1.82 -20.24
CA ASN A 282 14.03 1.05 -20.23
C ASN A 282 14.72 1.16 -21.61
N ARG A 283 15.67 0.27 -21.90
CA ARG A 283 16.40 0.23 -23.18
C ARG A 283 16.22 -1.11 -23.88
N LEU A 284 15.10 -1.80 -23.64
CA LEU A 284 14.82 -3.12 -24.20
C LEU A 284 14.63 -3.02 -25.71
N GLU A 285 15.41 -3.80 -26.47
CA GLU A 285 15.24 -3.96 -27.92
C GLU A 285 14.33 -5.13 -28.26
N THR A 286 14.29 -6.14 -27.38
CA THR A 286 13.39 -7.28 -27.45
C THR A 286 12.71 -7.50 -26.09
N LEU A 287 11.51 -8.07 -26.12
CA LEU A 287 10.79 -8.53 -24.95
C LEU A 287 10.11 -9.85 -25.29
N GLU A 288 10.72 -10.94 -24.84
CA GLU A 288 10.19 -12.29 -25.05
C GLU A 288 9.28 -12.66 -23.88
N LEU A 289 7.97 -12.64 -24.13
CA LEU A 289 6.97 -12.98 -23.11
C LEU A 289 6.88 -14.49 -22.84
N GLY A 290 7.16 -15.33 -23.86
CA GLY A 290 6.94 -16.77 -23.75
C GLY A 290 5.47 -17.11 -23.50
N ASP A 291 5.21 -18.23 -22.81
CA ASP A 291 3.86 -18.59 -22.34
C ASP A 291 3.61 -17.96 -20.97
N VAL A 292 2.86 -16.85 -20.96
CA VAL A 292 2.44 -16.09 -19.79
C VAL A 292 0.93 -15.88 -19.84
N ALA A 293 0.18 -16.98 -19.99
CA ALA A 293 -1.26 -16.96 -20.17
C ALA A 293 -2.04 -16.22 -19.06
N THR A 294 -1.44 -16.07 -17.86
CA THR A 294 -2.01 -15.33 -16.73
C THR A 294 -1.74 -13.82 -16.76
N LEU A 295 -0.91 -13.32 -17.68
CA LEU A 295 -0.54 -11.90 -17.76
C LEU A 295 -1.73 -11.05 -18.20
N GLN A 296 -2.16 -10.16 -17.31
CA GLN A 296 -3.31 -9.27 -17.50
C GLN A 296 -2.88 -7.88 -17.93
N ARG A 297 -1.78 -7.37 -17.36
CA ARG A 297 -1.30 -6.00 -17.60
C ARG A 297 0.16 -6.00 -18.00
N LEU A 298 0.43 -5.43 -19.17
CA LEU A 298 1.77 -5.25 -19.71
C LEU A 298 2.03 -3.77 -20.00
N HIS A 299 2.94 -3.17 -19.24
CA HIS A 299 3.45 -1.83 -19.48
C HIS A 299 4.91 -1.93 -19.94
N CYS A 300 5.14 -1.79 -21.24
CA CYS A 300 6.45 -1.86 -21.88
C CYS A 300 6.80 -0.61 -22.71
N GLY A 301 6.05 0.49 -22.51
CA GLY A 301 6.28 1.74 -23.22
C GLY A 301 7.61 2.42 -22.88
N GLY A 302 8.12 3.28 -23.76
CA GLY A 302 9.41 3.97 -23.57
C GLY A 302 10.60 3.01 -23.63
N ASN A 303 10.59 2.08 -24.58
CA ASN A 303 11.68 1.15 -24.85
C ASN A 303 12.14 1.32 -26.32
N ARG A 304 12.87 0.33 -26.86
CA ARG A 304 13.35 0.29 -28.25
C ARG A 304 12.82 -0.94 -28.99
N LEU A 305 11.65 -1.44 -28.59
CA LEU A 305 11.08 -2.67 -29.14
C LEU A 305 10.74 -2.49 -30.62
N SER A 306 11.33 -3.31 -31.49
CA SER A 306 11.01 -3.33 -32.93
C SER A 306 9.86 -4.29 -33.26
N ALA A 307 9.63 -5.27 -32.40
CA ALA A 307 8.53 -6.23 -32.48
C ALA A 307 8.04 -6.56 -31.06
N LEU A 308 6.77 -6.94 -30.95
CA LEU A 308 6.18 -7.42 -29.71
C LEU A 308 5.17 -8.53 -30.06
N ASP A 309 5.43 -9.73 -29.57
CA ASP A 309 4.52 -10.87 -29.68
C ASP A 309 3.76 -11.04 -28.36
N THR A 310 2.45 -10.81 -28.40
CA THR A 310 1.54 -10.94 -27.25
C THR A 310 0.71 -12.23 -27.30
N SER A 311 1.00 -13.15 -28.22
CA SER A 311 0.21 -14.37 -28.43
C SER A 311 0.19 -15.30 -27.21
N GLY A 312 1.28 -15.33 -26.43
CA GLY A 312 1.36 -16.08 -25.17
C GLY A 312 0.66 -15.42 -23.98
N ALA A 313 0.20 -14.16 -24.09
CA ALA A 313 -0.47 -13.41 -23.03
C ALA A 313 -2.00 -13.37 -23.27
N THR A 314 -2.66 -14.52 -23.28
CA THR A 314 -4.08 -14.61 -23.71
C THR A 314 -5.08 -13.94 -22.76
N ALA A 315 -4.74 -13.79 -21.47
CA ALA A 315 -5.54 -13.03 -20.49
C ALA A 315 -5.31 -11.50 -20.53
N LEU A 316 -4.50 -10.98 -21.46
CA LEU A 316 -4.12 -9.57 -21.47
C LEU A 316 -5.34 -8.67 -21.66
N CYS A 317 -5.55 -7.78 -20.68
CA CYS A 317 -6.63 -6.79 -20.68
C CYS A 317 -6.11 -5.36 -20.82
N GLU A 318 -4.84 -5.10 -20.51
CA GLU A 318 -4.21 -3.79 -20.64
C GLU A 318 -2.82 -3.89 -21.26
N LEU A 319 -2.62 -3.20 -22.39
CA LEU A 319 -1.33 -3.05 -23.06
C LEU A 319 -0.95 -1.57 -23.17
N ARG A 320 0.18 -1.20 -22.57
CA ARG A 320 0.82 0.11 -22.78
C ARG A 320 2.21 -0.09 -23.39
N ALA A 321 2.31 0.08 -24.70
CA ALA A 321 3.52 -0.09 -25.50
C ALA A 321 3.91 1.18 -26.27
N SER A 322 3.39 2.34 -25.87
CA SER A 322 3.72 3.65 -26.46
C SER A 322 5.22 3.96 -26.41
N HIS A 323 5.72 4.80 -27.32
CA HIS A 323 7.14 5.17 -27.42
C HIS A 323 8.07 3.94 -27.58
N ASN A 324 7.90 3.22 -28.68
CA ASN A 324 8.74 2.11 -29.11
C ASN A 324 9.07 2.25 -30.62
N GLN A 325 9.57 1.19 -31.26
CA GLN A 325 9.91 1.15 -32.68
C GLN A 325 9.07 0.12 -33.45
N LEU A 326 7.86 -0.18 -32.97
CA LEU A 326 6.98 -1.18 -33.56
C LEU A 326 6.48 -0.70 -34.94
N ARG A 327 6.66 -1.55 -35.96
CA ARG A 327 6.12 -1.32 -37.32
C ARG A 327 4.79 -2.02 -37.57
N SER A 328 4.58 -3.14 -36.89
CA SER A 328 3.32 -3.88 -36.93
C SER A 328 3.02 -4.43 -35.56
N LEU A 329 1.75 -4.52 -35.21
CA LEU A 329 1.32 -5.16 -33.97
C LEU A 329 0.04 -5.97 -34.23
N ASP A 330 0.08 -7.25 -33.86
CA ASP A 330 -1.07 -8.15 -33.96
C ASP A 330 -1.61 -8.46 -32.57
N LEU A 331 -2.81 -7.94 -32.28
CA LEU A 331 -3.54 -8.15 -31.03
C LEU A 331 -4.74 -9.09 -31.20
N SER A 332 -4.84 -9.80 -32.34
CA SER A 332 -5.90 -10.78 -32.56
C SER A 332 -5.99 -11.90 -31.52
N PRO A 333 -4.88 -12.34 -30.86
CA PRO A 333 -4.97 -13.34 -29.78
C PRO A 333 -5.59 -12.80 -28.48
N ASN A 334 -5.55 -11.49 -28.24
CA ASN A 334 -5.87 -10.88 -26.94
C ASN A 334 -7.34 -10.43 -26.88
N LYS A 335 -8.24 -11.40 -26.66
CA LYS A 335 -9.71 -11.19 -26.71
C LYS A 335 -10.30 -10.40 -25.54
N HIS A 336 -9.53 -10.22 -24.47
CA HIS A 336 -9.97 -9.53 -23.24
C HIS A 336 -9.45 -8.09 -23.11
N LEU A 337 -8.86 -7.54 -24.18
CA LEU A 337 -8.33 -6.17 -24.17
C LEU A 337 -9.42 -5.16 -23.83
N ALA A 338 -9.15 -4.34 -22.82
CA ALA A 338 -9.94 -3.19 -22.40
C ALA A 338 -9.22 -1.87 -22.73
N ARG A 339 -7.87 -1.85 -22.64
CA ARG A 339 -7.04 -0.67 -22.88
C ARG A 339 -5.81 -1.01 -23.72
N VAL A 340 -5.61 -0.25 -24.79
CA VAL A 340 -4.45 -0.34 -25.68
C VAL A 340 -3.88 1.05 -25.91
N GLU A 341 -2.62 1.25 -25.55
CA GLU A 341 -1.85 2.46 -25.86
C GLU A 341 -0.58 2.09 -26.63
N VAL A 342 -0.49 2.55 -27.88
CA VAL A 342 0.62 2.24 -28.80
C VAL A 342 1.10 3.48 -29.56
N ARG A 343 0.79 4.68 -29.04
CA ARG A 343 1.24 5.96 -29.61
C ARG A 343 2.75 6.06 -29.69
N HIS A 344 3.26 6.91 -30.57
CA HIS A 344 4.68 7.11 -30.79
C HIS A 344 5.39 5.80 -31.16
N ASN A 345 4.80 5.07 -32.09
CA ASN A 345 5.42 3.95 -32.80
C ASN A 345 5.27 4.19 -34.31
N PRO A 346 6.27 3.82 -35.13
CA PRO A 346 6.17 3.89 -36.59
C PRO A 346 5.27 2.76 -37.15
N LEU A 347 4.06 2.58 -36.61
CA LEU A 347 3.14 1.53 -37.01
C LEU A 347 2.61 1.76 -38.43
N GLU A 348 2.81 0.78 -39.29
CA GLU A 348 2.20 0.67 -40.61
C GLU A 348 0.90 -0.12 -40.52
N THR A 349 0.82 -1.12 -39.64
CA THR A 349 -0.35 -1.98 -39.44
C THR A 349 -0.63 -2.24 -37.97
N LEU A 350 -1.92 -2.25 -37.61
CA LEU A 350 -2.40 -2.68 -36.29
C LEU A 350 -3.58 -3.62 -36.49
N VAL A 351 -3.44 -4.87 -36.06
CA VAL A 351 -4.52 -5.86 -36.12
C VAL A 351 -5.18 -5.92 -34.75
N ILE A 352 -6.48 -5.66 -34.71
CA ILE A 352 -7.31 -5.76 -33.50
C ILE A 352 -8.36 -6.84 -33.75
N GLY A 353 -8.30 -7.91 -32.95
CA GLY A 353 -9.28 -8.99 -32.99
C GLY A 353 -10.65 -8.60 -32.44
N GLU A 354 -11.51 -9.59 -32.21
CA GLU A 354 -12.73 -9.39 -31.45
C GLU A 354 -12.40 -9.23 -29.96
N SER A 355 -12.32 -7.97 -29.52
CA SER A 355 -12.13 -7.60 -28.13
C SER A 355 -13.36 -6.81 -27.66
N PRO A 356 -14.44 -7.50 -27.22
CA PRO A 356 -15.69 -6.84 -26.89
C PRO A 356 -15.61 -5.93 -25.66
N THR A 357 -14.51 -5.99 -24.91
CA THR A 357 -14.24 -5.16 -23.75
C THR A 357 -13.45 -3.89 -24.10
N LEU A 358 -12.98 -3.73 -25.35
CA LEU A 358 -12.08 -2.63 -25.71
C LEU A 358 -12.78 -1.28 -25.54
N ALA A 359 -12.28 -0.51 -24.59
CA ALA A 359 -12.87 0.73 -24.11
C ALA A 359 -11.95 1.92 -24.35
N HIS A 360 -10.64 1.70 -24.50
CA HIS A 360 -9.65 2.74 -24.74
C HIS A 360 -8.63 2.27 -25.78
N LEU A 361 -8.49 3.03 -26.87
CA LEU A 361 -7.49 2.81 -27.90
C LEU A 361 -6.77 4.12 -28.20
N GLU A 362 -5.49 4.19 -27.87
CA GLU A 362 -4.60 5.27 -28.25
C GLU A 362 -3.58 4.78 -29.26
N VAL A 363 -3.69 5.30 -30.48
CA VAL A 363 -2.80 5.02 -31.61
C VAL A 363 -2.58 6.32 -32.39
N ASP A 364 -1.40 6.49 -32.98
CA ASP A 364 -1.11 7.63 -33.86
C ASP A 364 -1.93 7.53 -35.16
N PRO A 365 -2.17 8.64 -35.87
CA PRO A 365 -2.74 8.59 -37.21
C PRO A 365 -1.75 7.92 -38.19
N GLY A 366 -2.26 7.15 -39.15
CA GLY A 366 -1.42 6.53 -40.19
C GLY A 366 -1.57 5.02 -40.37
N PRO A 367 -1.50 4.17 -39.32
CA PRO A 367 -1.50 2.72 -39.50
C PRO A 367 -2.81 2.23 -40.12
N ALA A 368 -2.71 1.22 -40.97
CA ALA A 368 -3.85 0.44 -41.41
C ALA A 368 -4.37 -0.39 -40.22
N ILE A 369 -5.52 0.00 -39.69
CA ILE A 369 -6.19 -0.73 -38.60
C ILE A 369 -7.05 -1.84 -39.21
N HIS A 370 -6.62 -3.08 -39.02
CA HIS A 370 -7.37 -4.27 -39.40
C HIS A 370 -8.23 -4.73 -38.23
N ALA A 371 -9.55 -4.57 -38.35
CA ALA A 371 -10.50 -4.95 -37.32
C ALA A 371 -11.75 -5.60 -37.92
N THR A 372 -12.43 -6.44 -37.14
CA THR A 372 -13.72 -7.02 -37.55
C THR A 372 -14.77 -5.93 -37.76
N GLU A 373 -15.84 -6.21 -38.51
CA GLU A 373 -16.91 -5.23 -38.77
C GLU A 373 -17.55 -4.70 -37.48
N VAL A 374 -17.80 -5.61 -36.52
CA VAL A 374 -18.31 -5.25 -35.18
C VAL A 374 -17.33 -4.32 -34.46
N GLN A 375 -16.04 -4.65 -34.51
CA GLN A 375 -15.01 -3.87 -33.85
C GLN A 375 -14.80 -2.51 -34.52
N ARG A 376 -14.89 -2.41 -35.85
CA ARG A 376 -14.81 -1.14 -36.58
C ARG A 376 -15.91 -0.16 -36.16
N ARG A 377 -17.15 -0.63 -36.02
CA ARG A 377 -18.26 0.20 -35.51
C ARG A 377 -17.98 0.72 -34.11
N ARG A 378 -17.43 -0.12 -33.24
CA ARG A 378 -17.03 0.28 -31.87
C ARG A 378 -15.87 1.26 -31.85
N LEU A 379 -14.85 1.04 -32.68
CA LEU A 379 -13.71 1.94 -32.82
C LEU A 379 -14.11 3.30 -33.38
N ALA A 380 -15.07 3.35 -34.32
CA ALA A 380 -15.65 4.60 -34.81
C ALA A 380 -16.34 5.36 -33.67
N ALA A 381 -17.18 4.66 -32.88
CA ALA A 381 -17.82 5.25 -31.69
C ALA A 381 -16.82 5.72 -30.61
N LEU A 382 -15.62 5.14 -30.55
CA LEU A 382 -14.52 5.58 -29.69
C LEU A 382 -13.79 6.82 -30.22
N ARG A 383 -13.68 7.00 -31.54
CA ARG A 383 -12.99 8.13 -32.18
C ARG A 383 -13.86 9.38 -32.29
N ASP A 384 -15.18 9.22 -32.44
CA ASP A 384 -16.13 10.33 -32.61
C ASP A 384 -16.53 10.99 -31.29
N ARG A 385 -16.10 10.44 -30.16
CA ARG A 385 -16.28 11.09 -28.85
C ARG A 385 -15.06 11.96 -28.59
N PRO A 386 -15.20 13.31 -28.53
CA PRO A 386 -14.20 14.08 -27.79
C PRO A 386 -14.06 13.45 -26.41
N ALA A 387 -12.88 13.54 -25.80
CA ALA A 387 -12.73 13.16 -24.40
C ALA A 387 -13.64 14.10 -23.58
N GLU A 388 -14.91 13.74 -23.45
CA GLU A 388 -15.88 14.44 -22.63
C GLU A 388 -15.31 14.32 -21.22
N LYS A 389 -14.81 15.43 -20.67
CA LYS A 389 -14.26 15.44 -19.30
C LYS A 389 -15.35 15.69 -18.27
N ASP A 390 -16.60 15.80 -18.73
CA ASP A 390 -17.77 16.11 -17.93
C ASP A 390 -18.64 14.85 -17.79
N PRO A 391 -18.55 14.12 -16.67
CA PRO A 391 -19.35 12.93 -16.44
C PRO A 391 -20.85 13.20 -16.51
N ALA A 392 -21.29 14.44 -16.25
CA ALA A 392 -22.69 14.81 -16.34
C ALA A 392 -23.24 14.82 -17.78
N LYS A 393 -22.40 14.64 -18.81
CA LYS A 393 -22.86 14.54 -20.21
C LYS A 393 -22.76 13.13 -20.78
N MET A 394 -22.18 12.21 -20.02
CA MET A 394 -21.95 10.83 -20.44
C MET A 394 -23.20 9.96 -20.28
N ASP A 395 -23.37 9.00 -21.18
CA ASP A 395 -24.27 7.86 -21.03
C ASP A 395 -23.69 6.82 -20.03
N ARG A 396 -24.49 5.82 -19.66
CA ARG A 396 -24.09 4.82 -18.65
C ARG A 396 -22.85 3.99 -19.04
N PHE A 397 -22.64 3.74 -20.33
CA PHE A 397 -21.47 3.00 -20.84
C PHE A 397 -20.24 3.88 -20.94
N GLU A 398 -20.40 5.16 -21.25
CA GLU A 398 -19.36 6.19 -21.15
C GLU A 398 -18.88 6.35 -19.72
N LEU A 399 -19.80 6.49 -18.77
CA LEU A 399 -19.49 6.59 -17.35
C LEU A 399 -18.70 5.36 -16.88
N HIS A 400 -19.15 4.15 -17.23
CA HIS A 400 -18.44 2.92 -16.90
C HIS A 400 -17.00 2.94 -17.42
N ARG A 401 -16.83 3.23 -18.71
CA ARG A 401 -15.53 3.26 -19.38
C ARG A 401 -14.63 4.39 -18.88
N PHE A 402 -15.19 5.57 -18.60
CA PHE A 402 -14.46 6.71 -18.05
C PHE A 402 -13.97 6.39 -16.65
N ALA A 403 -14.86 5.91 -15.76
CA ALA A 403 -14.51 5.53 -14.39
C ALA A 403 -13.47 4.40 -14.33
N ALA A 404 -13.52 3.44 -15.25
CA ALA A 404 -12.59 2.30 -15.31
C ALA A 404 -11.13 2.71 -15.57
N VAL A 405 -10.91 3.89 -16.15
CA VAL A 405 -9.59 4.31 -16.60
C VAL A 405 -9.17 5.70 -16.12
N TYR A 406 -9.99 6.37 -15.31
CA TYR A 406 -9.70 7.68 -14.75
C TYR A 406 -8.64 7.59 -13.65
N ASP A 407 -7.50 8.25 -13.87
CA ASP A 407 -6.29 8.15 -13.04
C ASP A 407 -5.59 9.51 -12.91
N GLU A 408 -6.37 10.54 -12.61
CA GLU A 408 -5.90 11.90 -12.31
C GLU A 408 -5.86 12.15 -10.79
N PRO A 409 -5.15 13.18 -10.28
CA PRO A 409 -5.00 13.43 -8.85
C PRO A 409 -6.32 13.63 -8.06
N ASP A 410 -7.38 14.05 -8.75
CA ASP A 410 -8.74 14.27 -8.23
C ASP A 410 -9.67 13.06 -8.41
N ARG A 411 -9.11 11.90 -8.77
CA ARG A 411 -9.84 10.66 -9.06
C ARG A 411 -10.95 10.33 -8.06
N GLU A 412 -10.69 10.37 -6.77
CA GLU A 412 -11.70 10.00 -5.76
C GLU A 412 -12.91 10.94 -5.79
N ALA A 413 -12.70 12.25 -5.97
CA ALA A 413 -13.78 13.22 -6.06
C ALA A 413 -14.60 13.06 -7.34
N VAL A 414 -13.93 12.79 -8.47
CA VAL A 414 -14.60 12.59 -9.76
C VAL A 414 -15.39 11.27 -9.77
N LEU A 415 -14.80 10.20 -9.24
CA LEU A 415 -15.50 8.92 -9.08
C LEU A 415 -16.69 9.07 -8.15
N HIS A 416 -16.56 9.79 -7.03
CA HIS A 416 -17.69 10.12 -6.16
C HIS A 416 -18.83 10.79 -6.92
N GLY A 417 -18.56 11.82 -7.72
CA GLY A 417 -19.60 12.47 -8.54
C GLY A 417 -20.27 11.52 -9.54
N ILE A 418 -19.53 10.56 -10.09
CA ILE A 418 -20.08 9.57 -11.02
C ILE A 418 -21.07 8.64 -10.33
N VAL A 419 -20.70 8.06 -9.19
CA VAL A 419 -21.55 7.07 -8.50
C VAL A 419 -22.66 7.71 -7.66
N VAL A 420 -22.39 8.86 -7.05
CA VAL A 420 -23.32 9.48 -6.10
C VAL A 420 -24.24 10.50 -6.78
N ASP A 421 -23.69 11.34 -7.65
CA ASP A 421 -24.40 12.52 -8.16
C ASP A 421 -25.03 12.31 -9.55
N THR A 422 -24.82 11.14 -10.17
CA THR A 422 -25.32 10.86 -11.51
C THR A 422 -26.37 9.75 -11.52
N ASP A 423 -27.64 10.10 -11.76
CA ASP A 423 -28.76 9.15 -11.88
C ASP A 423 -28.59 8.10 -13.01
N ARG A 424 -27.63 8.32 -13.90
CA ARG A 424 -27.27 7.41 -15.01
C ARG A 424 -26.24 6.35 -14.63
N CYS A 425 -25.69 6.38 -13.42
CA CYS A 425 -24.75 5.36 -12.98
C CYS A 425 -25.45 4.00 -12.91
N ALA A 426 -24.92 3.01 -13.63
CA ALA A 426 -25.38 1.64 -13.56
C ALA A 426 -24.76 0.92 -12.35
N LEU A 427 -25.44 -0.10 -11.85
CA LEU A 427 -24.97 -0.91 -10.72
C LEU A 427 -23.58 -1.49 -11.00
N GLY A 428 -23.33 -2.00 -12.21
CA GLY A 428 -22.02 -2.53 -12.58
C GLY A 428 -20.89 -1.50 -12.48
N THR A 429 -21.15 -0.24 -12.82
CA THR A 429 -20.18 0.86 -12.64
C THR A 429 -19.91 1.14 -11.17
N ALA A 430 -20.96 1.17 -10.34
CA ALA A 430 -20.82 1.42 -8.91
C ALA A 430 -20.01 0.33 -8.21
N VAL A 431 -20.30 -0.93 -8.53
CA VAL A 431 -19.56 -2.08 -8.00
C VAL A 431 -18.11 -2.04 -8.49
N MET A 432 -17.85 -1.74 -9.77
CA MET A 432 -16.49 -1.59 -10.29
C MET A 432 -15.70 -0.51 -9.54
N VAL A 433 -16.27 0.68 -9.37
CA VAL A 433 -15.64 1.81 -8.65
C VAL A 433 -15.39 1.47 -7.19
N TYR A 434 -16.35 0.82 -6.52
CA TYR A 434 -16.21 0.35 -5.15
C TYR A 434 -14.96 -0.49 -4.99
N TRP A 435 -14.81 -1.53 -5.81
CA TRP A 435 -13.67 -2.42 -5.74
C TRP A 435 -12.38 -1.69 -6.13
N MET A 436 -12.35 -0.96 -7.25
CA MET A 436 -11.20 -0.16 -7.70
C MET A 436 -10.69 0.86 -6.66
N SER A 437 -11.52 1.26 -5.71
CA SER A 437 -11.19 2.23 -4.66
C SER A 437 -10.65 1.59 -3.38
N SER A 438 -10.20 0.34 -3.45
CA SER A 438 -9.48 -0.34 -2.35
C SER A 438 -10.26 -0.41 -1.02
N PRO A 439 -11.47 -0.99 -1.00
CA PRO A 439 -12.35 -0.97 0.17
C PRO A 439 -11.74 -1.62 1.40
N HIS A 440 -10.83 -2.58 1.24
CA HIS A 440 -10.07 -3.21 2.31
C HIS A 440 -9.24 -2.24 3.18
N TYR A 441 -8.77 -1.11 2.64
CA TYR A 441 -8.07 -0.10 3.43
C TYR A 441 -9.04 0.56 4.42
N TYR A 442 -10.28 0.76 3.98
CA TYR A 442 -11.31 1.47 4.72
C TYR A 442 -11.99 0.53 5.70
N LEU A 443 -12.34 -0.69 5.30
CA LEU A 443 -13.02 -1.70 6.11
C LEU A 443 -12.29 -2.12 7.41
N ARG A 444 -11.07 -1.62 7.65
CA ARG A 444 -10.35 -1.76 8.92
C ARG A 444 -10.80 -0.76 10.00
N PHE A 445 -11.48 0.30 9.62
CA PHE A 445 -12.04 1.32 10.52
C PHE A 445 -13.52 1.02 10.75
N ASP A 446 -13.98 1.18 11.98
CA ASP A 446 -15.39 0.98 12.33
C ASP A 446 -16.20 2.27 12.20
N GLU A 447 -15.57 3.41 12.41
CA GLU A 447 -16.19 4.73 12.36
C GLU A 447 -15.40 5.71 11.48
N ARG A 448 -16.10 6.63 10.81
CA ARG A 448 -15.52 7.68 9.98
C ARG A 448 -14.49 8.55 10.75
N THR A 449 -14.69 8.71 12.05
CA THR A 449 -13.81 9.46 12.97
C THR A 449 -12.43 8.83 13.13
N GLU A 450 -12.28 7.53 12.85
CA GLU A 450 -11.03 6.78 12.95
C GLU A 450 -10.19 6.86 11.66
N VAL A 451 -10.77 7.41 10.58
CA VAL A 451 -10.14 7.49 9.27
C VAL A 451 -9.20 8.70 9.22
N PRO A 452 -7.91 8.51 8.89
CA PRO A 452 -6.97 9.61 8.72
C PRO A 452 -7.48 10.63 7.70
N ALA A 453 -7.22 11.93 7.94
CA ALA A 453 -7.77 13.02 7.13
C ALA A 453 -7.49 12.87 5.63
N TYR A 454 -6.33 12.34 5.24
CA TYR A 454 -5.95 12.13 3.85
C TYR A 454 -6.74 11.01 3.15
N ALA A 455 -7.49 10.19 3.90
CA ALA A 455 -8.24 9.05 3.38
C ALA A 455 -9.76 9.21 3.57
N LEU A 456 -10.23 10.31 4.17
CA LEU A 456 -11.67 10.53 4.40
C LEU A 456 -12.49 10.50 3.10
N LEU A 457 -11.95 11.04 2.01
CA LEU A 457 -12.66 11.11 0.73
C LEU A 457 -12.95 9.73 0.14
N GLY A 458 -11.98 8.81 0.20
CA GLY A 458 -12.18 7.43 -0.23
C GLY A 458 -13.07 6.62 0.71
N TRP A 459 -13.09 6.91 2.01
CA TRP A 459 -14.08 6.32 2.93
C TRP A 459 -15.51 6.76 2.56
N ASP A 460 -15.72 8.07 2.41
CA ASP A 460 -17.02 8.67 2.11
C ASP A 460 -17.58 8.15 0.78
N LEU A 461 -16.72 7.97 -0.23
CA LEU A 461 -17.06 7.34 -1.51
C LEU A 461 -17.65 5.94 -1.33
N LEU A 462 -16.99 5.09 -0.55
CA LEU A 462 -17.41 3.69 -0.37
C LEU A 462 -18.70 3.60 0.43
N GLU A 463 -18.82 4.38 1.51
CA GLU A 463 -20.03 4.44 2.34
C GLU A 463 -21.24 4.88 1.50
N ALA A 464 -21.08 5.91 0.66
CA ALA A 464 -22.12 6.37 -0.25
C ALA A 464 -22.52 5.32 -1.29
N ILE A 465 -21.55 4.58 -1.85
CA ILE A 465 -21.85 3.48 -2.78
C ILE A 465 -22.64 2.36 -2.06
N GLU A 466 -22.23 1.97 -0.85
CA GLU A 466 -22.92 0.94 -0.07
C GLU A 466 -24.36 1.30 0.29
N GLU A 467 -24.59 2.54 0.72
CA GLU A 467 -25.92 3.06 1.04
C GLU A 467 -26.82 3.07 -0.20
N ARG A 468 -26.34 3.61 -1.31
CA ARG A 468 -27.12 3.70 -2.57
C ARG A 468 -27.44 2.34 -3.17
N VAL A 469 -26.55 1.35 -3.06
CA VAL A 469 -26.86 -0.02 -3.49
C VAL A 469 -27.93 -0.64 -2.59
N ARG A 470 -27.85 -0.42 -1.28
CA ARG A 470 -28.85 -0.91 -0.31
C ARG A 470 -30.24 -0.35 -0.58
N ASP A 471 -30.31 0.92 -0.98
CA ASP A 471 -31.56 1.61 -1.30
C ASP A 471 -32.08 1.32 -2.71
N GLY A 472 -31.35 0.53 -3.51
CA GLY A 472 -31.73 0.21 -4.89
C GLY A 472 -31.65 1.41 -5.84
N ALA A 473 -30.81 2.40 -5.53
CA ALA A 473 -30.72 3.66 -6.28
C ALA A 473 -30.06 3.53 -7.67
N TYR A 474 -29.43 2.40 -7.98
CA TYR A 474 -28.76 2.16 -9.26
C TYR A 474 -29.61 1.37 -10.25
N THR A 475 -29.48 1.70 -11.53
CA THR A 475 -30.11 0.92 -12.61
C THR A 475 -29.42 -0.44 -12.77
N HIS A 476 -30.23 -1.50 -12.89
CA HIS A 476 -29.75 -2.90 -12.92
C HIS A 476 -29.49 -3.43 -14.35
N ASP A 477 -29.94 -2.71 -15.37
CA ASP A 477 -29.90 -3.17 -16.75
C ASP A 477 -28.73 -2.53 -17.53
N ASP A 478 -28.04 -3.36 -18.31
CA ASP A 478 -27.11 -3.04 -19.42
C ASP A 478 -25.61 -2.89 -19.14
N VAL A 479 -25.16 -2.64 -17.90
CA VAL A 479 -23.71 -2.59 -17.56
C VAL A 479 -23.42 -3.53 -16.40
N PHE A 480 -22.61 -4.55 -16.67
CA PHE A 480 -22.30 -5.63 -15.73
C PHE A 480 -20.82 -5.60 -15.32
N PHE A 481 -20.56 -5.82 -14.03
CA PHE A 481 -19.24 -6.01 -13.46
C PHE A 481 -19.31 -7.10 -12.39
N ASP A 482 -18.57 -8.19 -12.57
CA ASP A 482 -18.43 -9.27 -11.61
C ASP A 482 -17.13 -9.12 -10.83
N PRO A 483 -17.15 -8.71 -9.56
CA PRO A 483 -15.92 -8.54 -8.79
C PRO A 483 -15.10 -9.84 -8.61
N ARG A 484 -15.71 -11.02 -8.81
CA ARG A 484 -15.01 -12.31 -8.71
C ARG A 484 -14.43 -12.79 -10.05
N ASN A 485 -14.78 -12.15 -11.17
CA ASN A 485 -14.51 -12.65 -12.52
C ASN A 485 -14.01 -11.57 -13.50
N ASP A 486 -14.30 -10.29 -13.25
CA ASP A 486 -13.78 -9.14 -13.96
C ASP A 486 -12.52 -8.60 -13.26
N GLN A 487 -11.38 -8.72 -13.96
CA GLN A 487 -10.00 -8.67 -13.46
C GLN A 487 -9.47 -7.28 -13.03
N GLN A 488 -10.34 -6.39 -12.56
CA GLN A 488 -9.96 -5.09 -11.99
C GLN A 488 -9.92 -5.12 -10.46
N THR A 489 -10.15 -6.28 -9.84
CA THR A 489 -10.31 -6.44 -8.37
C THR A 489 -9.00 -6.63 -7.59
N VAL A 490 -7.94 -5.96 -8.00
CA VAL A 490 -6.58 -6.25 -7.56
C VAL A 490 -5.77 -4.96 -7.42
N ASP A 491 -5.30 -4.67 -6.20
CA ASP A 491 -4.64 -3.40 -5.86
C ASP A 491 -3.27 -3.23 -6.52
N VAL A 492 -2.63 -2.10 -6.24
CA VAL A 492 -1.26 -1.80 -6.69
C VAL A 492 -0.21 -2.84 -6.26
N VAL A 493 -0.53 -3.74 -5.31
CA VAL A 493 0.28 -4.90 -4.91
C VAL A 493 -0.35 -6.25 -5.32
N GLY A 494 -1.44 -6.17 -6.11
CA GLY A 494 -2.38 -7.17 -6.65
C GLY A 494 -2.85 -8.26 -5.69
N ARG A 495 -3.27 -7.86 -4.51
CA ARG A 495 -4.11 -8.72 -3.69
C ARG A 495 -5.48 -8.87 -4.34
N ASP A 496 -5.93 -10.10 -4.62
CA ASP A 496 -7.31 -10.39 -5.03
C ASP A 496 -8.25 -9.99 -3.89
N TRP A 497 -8.99 -8.91 -4.12
CA TRP A 497 -9.87 -8.28 -3.14
C TRP A 497 -11.04 -9.16 -2.73
N THR A 498 -11.30 -10.26 -3.43
CA THR A 498 -12.40 -11.20 -3.12
C THR A 498 -11.97 -12.45 -2.37
N ARG A 499 -10.66 -12.71 -2.21
CA ARG A 499 -10.14 -14.00 -1.67
C ARG A 499 -9.26 -13.91 -0.43
N TYR A 500 -8.83 -12.72 0.00
CA TYR A 500 -8.02 -12.59 1.23
C TYR A 500 -8.88 -12.24 2.45
N GLY A 501 -8.69 -13.02 3.52
CA GLY A 501 -9.35 -12.84 4.80
C GLY A 501 -9.06 -11.47 5.40
N MET A 502 -10.13 -10.77 5.73
CA MET A 502 -10.11 -9.60 6.58
C MET A 502 -9.41 -9.91 7.91
N ASP A 503 -8.65 -8.95 8.43
CA ASP A 503 -8.28 -8.95 9.85
C ASP A 503 -9.58 -9.12 10.65
N PRO A 504 -9.67 -10.04 11.62
CA PRO A 504 -10.87 -10.26 12.43
C PRO A 504 -11.38 -9.03 13.21
N ARG A 505 -10.71 -7.87 13.12
CA ARG A 505 -11.13 -6.58 13.69
C ARG A 505 -11.87 -5.64 12.73
N GLY A 506 -12.03 -5.96 11.45
CA GLY A 506 -12.68 -5.07 10.46
C GLY A 506 -14.09 -5.50 10.02
N ARG A 507 -14.85 -4.56 9.43
CA ARG A 507 -16.18 -4.81 8.84
C ARG A 507 -16.06 -5.62 7.54
N GLN A 508 -16.95 -6.61 7.36
CA GLN A 508 -17.08 -7.34 6.10
C GLN A 508 -17.70 -6.46 5.00
N PRO A 509 -17.35 -6.64 3.71
CA PRO A 509 -18.03 -5.91 2.65
C PRO A 509 -19.48 -6.41 2.65
N PRO A 510 -20.47 -5.55 2.40
CA PRO A 510 -21.84 -6.01 2.37
C PRO A 510 -22.02 -7.19 1.40
N ALA A 511 -22.78 -8.21 1.81
CA ALA A 511 -22.91 -9.46 1.05
C ALA A 511 -23.37 -9.24 -0.41
N PHE A 512 -24.15 -8.19 -0.65
CA PHE A 512 -24.60 -7.76 -1.97
C PHE A 512 -23.48 -7.21 -2.87
N MET A 513 -22.39 -6.66 -2.31
CA MET A 513 -21.22 -6.21 -3.07
C MET A 513 -20.34 -7.35 -3.59
N THR A 514 -20.49 -8.55 -3.01
CA THR A 514 -19.67 -9.73 -3.35
C THR A 514 -20.41 -10.74 -4.23
N HIS A 515 -21.71 -10.54 -4.47
CA HIS A 515 -22.55 -11.40 -5.29
C HIS A 515 -23.33 -10.54 -6.30
N ALA A 516 -22.68 -10.08 -7.36
CA ALA A 516 -23.38 -9.47 -8.49
C ALA A 516 -24.10 -10.52 -9.37
N ARG A 517 -24.69 -11.57 -8.76
CA ARG A 517 -25.93 -12.15 -9.28
C ARG A 517 -27.00 -11.64 -8.33
N GLY A 518 -27.82 -10.73 -8.84
CA GLY A 518 -28.89 -10.09 -8.10
C GLY A 518 -29.68 -11.07 -7.23
N LEU A 519 -30.21 -10.54 -6.12
CA LEU A 519 -31.32 -11.15 -5.40
C LEU A 519 -32.45 -11.58 -6.39
N PRO A 520 -33.29 -12.55 -6.00
CA PRO A 520 -33.33 -13.95 -6.43
C PRO A 520 -33.93 -14.20 -7.84
N PRO A 521 -33.80 -15.45 -8.35
CA PRO A 521 -34.27 -15.85 -9.66
C PRO A 521 -35.79 -16.09 -9.64
N THR A 522 -36.58 -15.11 -10.03
CA THR A 522 -38.00 -15.39 -10.34
C THR A 522 -38.47 -14.92 -11.70
N GLU A 523 -37.83 -13.99 -12.40
CA GLU A 523 -38.35 -13.56 -13.70
C GLU A 523 -37.20 -13.34 -14.68
N ARG A 524 -37.17 -14.19 -15.72
CA ARG A 524 -36.25 -14.17 -16.86
C ARG A 524 -36.91 -13.52 -18.05
#